data_AF-A0A930K0D7-F1
#
_entry.id   AF-A0A930K0D7-F1
#
_cell.length_a   1.000
_cell.length_b   1.000
_cell.length_c   1.000
_cell.angle_alpha   90.00
_cell.angle_beta   90.00
_cell.angle_gamma   90.00
#
_symmetry.space_group_name_H-M   'P 1'
#
loop_
_entity.id
_entity.type
_entity.pdbx_description
1 polymer ?
#
loop_
_entity_poly.entity_id
_entity_poly.type
_entity_poly.pdbx_seq_one_letter_code
_entity_poly.pdbx_strand_id
1 'polypeptide(L)' 'MIKTVISIPRGSKAYDTNQEIQIPATVEPGDYHFVIRVTDQTGNQQLRAMAIKIK' A
#
# COMPACT_ATOMS: atom_id res chain seq x y z
N MET A 1 -3.37 3.26 -10.43
CA MET A 1 -2.42 3.39 -9.29
C MET A 1 -3.18 3.98 -8.12
N ILE A 2 -3.30 3.27 -7.01
CA ILE A 2 -3.91 3.79 -5.78
C ILE A 2 -2.84 4.63 -5.09
N LYS A 3 -3.14 5.90 -4.77
CA LYS A 3 -2.20 6.83 -4.14
C LYS A 3 -2.87 7.50 -2.95
N THR A 4 -2.21 7.44 -1.80
CA THR A 4 -2.66 8.06 -0.55
C THR A 4 -1.55 8.98 -0.03
N VAL A 5 -1.91 10.16 0.43
CA VAL A 5 -0.98 11.12 1.07
C VAL A 5 -1.32 11.16 2.55
N ILE A 6 -0.30 11.05 3.39
CA ILE A 6 -0.45 10.92 4.84
C ILE A 6 0.41 11.99 5.51
N SER A 7 -0.17 12.74 6.45
CA SER A 7 0.55 13.70 7.28
C SER A 7 0.96 13.03 8.59
N ILE A 8 2.27 12.84 8.79
CA ILE A 8 2.83 12.25 10.01
C ILE A 8 3.21 13.38 10.99
N PRO A 9 2.77 13.35 12.25
CA PRO A 9 3.14 14.36 13.24
C PRO A 9 4.67 14.45 13.44
N ARG A 10 5.17 15.67 13.62
CA ARG A 10 6.60 15.90 13.85
C ARG A 10 7.05 15.19 15.13
N GLY A 11 8.19 14.50 15.07
CA GLY A 11 8.76 13.76 16.20
C GLY A 11 8.25 12.33 16.35
N SER A 12 7.25 11.91 15.56
CA SER A 12 6.84 10.51 15.49
C SER A 12 7.95 9.64 14.91
N LYS A 13 8.27 8.55 15.61
CA LYS A 13 9.20 7.51 15.13
C LYS A 13 8.48 6.37 14.38
N ALA A 14 7.17 6.26 14.59
CA ALA A 14 6.29 5.30 13.95
C ALA A 14 4.92 5.95 13.72
N TYR A 15 4.21 5.46 12.71
CA TYR A 15 2.85 5.89 12.38
C TYR A 15 2.10 4.74 11.71
N ASP A 16 0.98 4.35 12.30
CA ASP A 16 0.13 3.29 11.77
C ASP A 16 -1.01 3.88 10.93
N THR A 17 -1.29 3.24 9.80
CA THR A 17 -2.33 3.66 8.86
C THR A 17 -2.95 2.44 8.19
N ASN A 18 -4.22 2.56 7.79
CA ASN A 18 -4.93 1.53 7.06
C ASN A 18 -5.48 2.12 5.76
N GLN A 19 -5.26 1.42 4.65
CA GLN A 19 -5.84 1.73 3.35
C GLN A 19 -6.61 0.50 2.89
N GLU A 20 -7.93 0.64 2.76
CA GLU A 20 -8.76 -0.41 2.19
C GLU A 20 -8.66 -0.39 0.66
N ILE A 21 -8.59 -1.58 0.07
CA ILE A 21 -8.59 -1.79 -1.38
C ILE A 21 -9.75 -2.71 -1.70
N GLN A 22 -10.74 -2.19 -2.41
CA GLN A 22 -11.89 -2.98 -2.85
C GLN A 22 -11.48 -3.89 -4.00
N ILE A 23 -11.77 -5.18 -3.86
CA ILE A 23 -11.58 -6.18 -4.90
C ILE A 23 -12.83 -6.19 -5.78
N PRO A 24 -12.73 -5.94 -7.10
CA PRO A 24 -13.89 -6.01 -7.99
C PRO A 24 -14.50 -7.41 -8.00
N ALA A 25 -15.82 -7.52 -7.95
CA ALA A 25 -16.53 -8.81 -8.00
C ALA A 25 -16.32 -9.57 -9.32
N THR A 26 -15.87 -8.87 -10.37
CA THR A 26 -15.59 -9.44 -11.70
C THR A 26 -14.13 -9.87 -11.87
N VAL A 27 -13.33 -9.85 -10.80
CA VAL A 27 -11.93 -10.26 -10.88
C VAL A 27 -11.84 -11.78 -10.97
N GLU A 28 -10.96 -12.27 -11.83
CA GLU A 28 -10.72 -13.72 -11.94
C GLU A 28 -10.02 -14.25 -10.68
N PRO A 29 -10.38 -15.44 -10.18
CA PRO A 29 -9.62 -16.10 -9.12
C PRO A 29 -8.17 -16.34 -9.53
N GLY A 30 -7.25 -16.28 -8.56
CA GLY A 30 -5.83 -16.50 -8.85
C GLY A 30 -4.88 -15.89 -7.84
N ASP A 31 -3.59 -15.98 -8.16
CA ASP A 31 -2.48 -15.44 -7.37
C ASP A 31 -2.10 -14.04 -7.88
N TYR A 32 -2.28 -13.04 -7.03
CA TYR A 32 -2.00 -11.64 -7.32
C TYR A 32 -0.79 -11.17 -6.54
N HIS A 33 0.09 -10.42 -7.23
CA HIS A 33 1.26 -9.81 -6.63
C HIS A 33 1.13 -8.30 -6.72
N PHE A 34 1.19 -7.63 -5.57
CA PHE A 34 1.21 -6.18 -5.53
C PHE A 34 2.42 -5.67 -4.73
N VAL A 35 2.75 -4.41 -4.97
CA VAL A 35 3.87 -3.74 -4.33
C VAL A 35 3.36 -2.49 -3.66
N ILE A 36 3.64 -2.37 -2.36
CA ILE A 36 3.46 -1.12 -1.63
C ILE A 36 4.76 -0.32 -1.81
N ARG A 37 4.62 0.90 -2.34
CA ARG A 37 5.71 1.87 -2.44
C ARG A 37 5.43 3.01 -1.47
N VAL A 38 6.31 3.20 -0.51
CA VAL A 38 6.33 4.38 0.36
C VAL A 38 7.35 5.35 -0.20
N THR A 39 6.94 6.59 -0.43
CA THR A 39 7.86 7.68 -0.83
C THR A 39 7.82 8.75 0.25
N ASP A 40 8.96 9.13 0.78
CA ASP A 40 9.05 10.23 1.75
C ASP A 40 9.06 11.60 1.07
N GLN A 41 8.98 12.66 1.87
CA GLN A 41 8.97 14.06 1.40
C GLN A 41 10.26 14.48 0.67
N THR A 42 11.36 13.76 0.84
CA THR A 42 12.64 14.00 0.16
C THR A 42 12.80 13.14 -1.10
N GLY A 43 11.80 12.29 -1.40
CA GLY A 43 11.77 11.44 -2.58
C GLY A 43 12.36 10.05 -2.37
N ASN A 44 12.83 9.69 -1.17
CA ASN A 44 13.34 8.34 -0.94
C ASN A 44 12.21 7.33 -0.94
N GLN A 45 12.52 6.12 -1.41
CA GLN A 45 11.52 5.09 -1.61
C GLN A 45 11.85 3.80 -0.86
N GLN A 46 10.81 3.18 -0.31
CA GLN A 46 10.85 1.80 0.14
C GLN A 46 9.75 0.99 -0.55
N LEU A 47 10.07 -0.26 -0.87
CA LEU A 47 9.20 -1.19 -1.58
C LEU A 47 8.97 -2.43 -0.71
N ARG A 48 7.72 -2.86 -0.63
CA ARG A 48 7.31 -4.12 0.01
C ARG A 48 6.45 -4.89 -0.97
N ALA A 49 6.90 -6.08 -1.37
CA ALA A 49 6.12 -7.00 -2.17
C ALA A 49 5.18 -7.82 -1.29
N MET A 50 3.96 -8.04 -1.80
CA MET A 50 2.93 -8.81 -1.13
C MET A 50 2.21 -9.68 -2.16
N ALA A 51 1.94 -10.93 -1.77
CA ALA A 51 1.15 -11.86 -2.54
C ALA A 51 -0.19 -12.11 -1.83
N ILE A 52 -1.28 -12.09 -2.58
CA ILE A 52 -2.62 -12.49 -2.12
C ILE A 52 -3.22 -13.46 -3.11
N LYS A 53 -4.03 -14.38 -2.60
CA LYS A 53 -4.83 -15.28 -3.42
C LYS A 53 -6.29 -14.86 -3.36
N ILE A 54 -6.88 -14.58 -4.51
CA ILE A 54 -8.32 -14.31 -4.64
C ILE A 54 -9.00 -15.64 -4.98
N LYS A 55 -10.02 -15.99 -4.21
CA LYS A 55 -10.83 -17.22 -4.34
C LYS A 55 -12.23 -16.88 -4.83
#